data_AF-A0A4Q6C0H9-F1
#
_entry.id   AF-A0A4Q6C0H9-F1
#
_cell.length_a   1.000
_cell.length_b   1.000
_cell.length_c   1.000
_cell.angle_alpha   90.00
_cell.angle_beta   90.00
_cell.angle_gamma   90.00
#
_symmetry.space_group_name_H-M   'P 1'
#
loop_
_entity.id
_entity.type
_entity.pdbx_description
1 polymer ?
#
loop_
_entity_poly.entity_id
_entity_poly.type
_entity_poly.pdbx_seq_one_letter_code
_entity_poly.pdbx_strand_id
1 'polypeptide(L)'
;LHLDAMKAMGAEIELREGYIHAHAKRLKGASILFEFATVGGTENTMMAATLADGVTMIENAAKEPEIVDLANYLIKMGAKIEGAGSSIIRITGVDSLKPAEHTVVPDRIEAGTLLIAGAITGGEVSVKKCFPEHLDALILKMREMGFTIDTEREVMTVRKCKAWKGVDVSTAPHPAFPTDLQAQFMALTTVAEGTSVVTETVFENRFMHVQELQRLGADITPKNRVAIVRGKPGLQGAPVMATDLRASATLVLAGLIASGETTINRIYHLDRGYENLEAKLTGLGAKITRAKE
;
A
#
# COMPACT_ATOMS: atom_id res chain seq x y z
N LEU A 1 -17.40 5.59 -11.05
CA LEU A 1 -17.50 5.59 -9.57
C LEU A 1 -17.55 6.99 -8.96
N HIS A 2 -16.47 7.78 -8.97
CA HIS A 2 -16.45 9.11 -8.33
C HIS A 2 -17.54 10.04 -8.88
N LEU A 3 -17.65 10.12 -10.21
CA LEU A 3 -18.64 10.96 -10.89
C LEU A 3 -20.07 10.46 -10.64
N ASP A 4 -20.27 9.15 -10.58
CA ASP A 4 -21.59 8.56 -10.35
C ASP A 4 -22.07 8.84 -8.93
N ALA A 5 -21.17 8.78 -7.94
CA ALA A 5 -21.46 9.20 -6.57
C ALA A 5 -21.86 10.67 -6.49
N MET A 6 -21.12 11.57 -7.15
CA MET A 6 -21.45 12.99 -7.18
C MET A 6 -22.80 13.26 -7.88
N LYS A 7 -23.09 12.56 -8.99
CA LYS A 7 -24.40 12.62 -9.66
C LYS A 7 -25.53 12.13 -8.77
N ALA A 8 -25.33 11.03 -8.04
CA ALA A 8 -26.31 10.52 -7.08
C ALA A 8 -26.61 11.52 -5.96
N MET A 9 -25.63 12.34 -5.59
CA MET A 9 -25.77 13.46 -4.66
C MET A 9 -26.32 14.75 -5.30
N GLY A 10 -26.75 14.69 -6.57
CA GLY A 10 -27.39 15.80 -7.28
C GLY A 10 -26.45 16.75 -8.01
N ALA A 11 -25.19 16.35 -8.26
CA ALA A 11 -24.30 17.13 -9.13
C ALA A 11 -24.60 16.91 -10.62
N GLU A 12 -24.63 18.00 -11.37
CA GLU A 12 -24.57 17.99 -12.83
C GLU A 12 -23.11 17.86 -13.26
N ILE A 13 -22.80 16.90 -14.14
CA ILE A 13 -21.42 16.62 -14.55
C ILE A 13 -21.34 16.61 -16.07
N GLU A 14 -20.43 17.44 -16.59
CA GLU A 14 -20.09 17.53 -18.00
C GLU A 14 -18.60 17.24 -18.21
N LEU A 15 -18.30 16.45 -19.25
CA LEU A 15 -16.94 16.23 -19.74
C LEU A 15 -16.73 17.13 -20.95
N ARG A 16 -15.90 18.17 -20.80
CA ARG A 16 -15.61 19.14 -21.85
C ARG A 16 -14.13 19.43 -21.91
N GLU A 17 -13.55 19.40 -23.11
CA GLU A 17 -12.14 19.75 -23.37
C GLU A 17 -11.12 18.93 -22.53
N GLY A 18 -11.50 17.71 -22.13
CA GLY A 18 -10.67 16.85 -21.27
C GLY A 18 -10.77 17.14 -19.77
N TYR A 19 -11.63 18.08 -19.36
CA TYR A 19 -11.89 18.43 -17.96
C TYR A 19 -13.24 17.89 -17.49
N ILE A 20 -13.31 17.62 -16.18
CA ILE A 20 -14.54 17.29 -15.47
C ILE A 20 -15.09 18.59 -14.90
N HIS A 21 -16.24 19.03 -15.41
CA HIS A 21 -16.99 20.15 -14.87
C HIS A 21 -18.13 19.58 -14.02
N ALA A 22 -18.13 19.87 -12.72
CA ALA A 22 -19.17 19.45 -11.80
C ALA A 22 -19.83 20.66 -11.14
N HIS A 23 -21.16 20.73 -11.17
CA HIS A 23 -21.93 21.83 -10.60
C HIS A 23 -23.08 21.30 -9.72
N ALA A 24 -23.27 21.92 -8.55
CA ALA A 24 -24.45 21.73 -7.71
C ALA A 24 -24.68 22.99 -6.88
N LYS A 25 -25.93 23.43 -6.72
CA LYS A 25 -26.25 24.52 -5.79
C LYS A 25 -25.92 24.13 -4.34
N ARG A 26 -26.33 22.92 -3.96
CA ARG A 26 -25.95 22.22 -2.73
C ARG A 26 -26.14 20.73 -3.01
N LEU A 27 -25.13 19.92 -2.71
CA LEU A 27 -25.27 18.47 -2.81
C LEU A 27 -26.30 17.97 -1.79
N LYS A 28 -26.94 16.85 -2.09
CA LYS A 28 -27.90 16.18 -1.22
C LYS A 28 -27.37 14.84 -0.76
N GLY A 29 -27.85 14.39 0.40
CA GLY A 29 -27.63 13.04 0.88
C GLY A 29 -28.19 12.00 -0.08
N ALA A 30 -27.49 10.87 -0.22
CA ALA A 30 -27.88 9.77 -1.11
C ALA A 30 -27.40 8.41 -0.56
N SER A 31 -28.05 7.31 -0.96
CA SER A 31 -27.50 5.95 -0.78
C SER A 31 -26.69 5.58 -2.02
N ILE A 32 -25.42 5.21 -1.83
CA ILE A 32 -24.45 5.00 -2.89
C ILE A 32 -23.80 3.65 -2.67
N LEU A 33 -24.09 2.69 -3.56
CA LEU A 33 -23.42 1.39 -3.58
C LEU A 33 -22.27 1.43 -4.58
N PHE A 34 -21.04 1.19 -4.11
CA PHE A 34 -19.92 0.99 -5.00
C PHE A 34 -19.87 -0.44 -5.54
N GLU A 35 -19.69 -0.56 -6.86
CA GLU A 35 -19.53 -1.87 -7.53
C GLU A 35 -18.31 -2.64 -7.01
N PHE A 36 -17.22 -1.92 -6.72
CA PHE A 36 -16.03 -2.45 -6.07
C PHE A 36 -15.51 -1.46 -5.04
N ALA A 37 -14.88 -1.98 -3.97
CA ALA A 37 -14.26 -1.13 -2.95
C ALA A 37 -13.19 -0.24 -3.59
N THR A 38 -13.36 1.07 -3.45
CA THR A 38 -12.48 2.08 -4.03
C THR A 38 -12.05 3.07 -2.95
N VAL A 39 -10.73 3.14 -2.69
CA VAL A 39 -10.16 4.06 -1.68
C VAL A 39 -10.51 5.50 -2.04
N GLY A 40 -10.05 5.97 -3.20
CA GLY A 40 -10.32 7.33 -3.64
C GLY A 40 -11.80 7.65 -3.80
N GLY A 41 -12.61 6.70 -4.26
CA GLY A 41 -14.06 6.91 -4.40
C GLY A 41 -14.73 7.08 -3.03
N THR A 42 -14.32 6.29 -2.03
CA THR A 42 -14.79 6.40 -0.65
C THR A 42 -14.38 7.74 -0.03
N GLU A 43 -13.11 8.13 -0.14
CA GLU A 43 -12.59 9.40 0.37
C GLU A 43 -13.34 10.60 -0.23
N ASN A 44 -13.45 10.63 -1.56
CA ASN A 44 -14.06 11.74 -2.28
C ASN A 44 -15.54 11.90 -1.92
N THR A 45 -16.30 10.79 -1.92
CA THR A 45 -17.72 10.81 -1.55
C THR A 45 -17.91 11.17 -0.07
N MET A 46 -17.07 10.66 0.82
CA MET A 46 -17.12 10.98 2.25
C MET A 46 -16.88 12.48 2.49
N MET A 47 -15.85 13.07 1.86
CA MET A 47 -15.59 14.51 1.95
C MET A 47 -16.76 15.33 1.43
N ALA A 48 -17.29 15.01 0.24
CA ALA A 48 -18.42 15.73 -0.35
C ALA A 48 -19.69 15.63 0.51
N ALA A 49 -19.93 14.47 1.13
CA ALA A 49 -21.09 14.23 1.99
C ALA A 49 -21.08 15.05 3.28
N THR A 50 -19.91 15.48 3.78
CA THR A 50 -19.82 16.24 5.03
C THR A 50 -20.60 17.56 4.99
N LEU A 51 -20.76 18.20 3.83
CA LEU A 51 -21.47 19.47 3.66
C LEU A 51 -22.77 19.35 2.82
N ALA A 52 -23.14 18.13 2.44
CA ALA A 52 -24.38 17.87 1.72
C ALA A 52 -25.60 18.11 2.60
N ASP A 53 -26.76 18.35 2.00
CA ASP A 53 -28.04 18.44 2.71
C ASP A 53 -28.62 17.03 2.94
N GLY A 54 -28.69 16.59 4.21
CA GLY A 54 -29.25 15.30 4.60
C GLY A 54 -28.20 14.23 4.93
N VAL A 55 -28.57 12.97 4.74
CA VAL A 55 -27.74 11.80 5.09
C VAL A 55 -27.25 11.11 3.84
N THR A 56 -25.94 10.88 3.76
CA THR A 56 -25.33 10.02 2.76
C THR A 56 -24.96 8.67 3.36
N MET A 57 -25.20 7.62 2.61
CA MET A 57 -24.85 6.26 2.95
C MET A 57 -23.95 5.67 1.86
N ILE A 58 -22.67 5.47 2.15
CA ILE A 58 -21.73 4.74 1.28
C ILE A 58 -21.75 3.25 1.65
N GLU A 59 -22.16 2.41 0.70
CA GLU A 59 -22.17 0.95 0.81
C GLU A 59 -21.05 0.35 -0.05
N ASN A 60 -20.47 -0.76 0.44
CA ASN A 60 -19.24 -1.36 -0.10
C ASN A 60 -18.04 -0.37 -0.07
N ALA A 61 -17.96 0.41 1.00
CA ALA A 61 -16.87 1.36 1.23
C ALA A 61 -15.51 0.65 1.41
N ALA A 62 -14.46 1.36 1.02
CA ALA A 62 -13.08 1.04 1.36
C ALA A 62 -12.88 1.06 2.89
N LYS A 63 -12.06 0.15 3.40
CA LYS A 63 -11.87 -0.10 4.85
C LYS A 63 -10.46 0.21 5.32
N GLU A 64 -9.61 0.67 4.42
CA GLU A 64 -8.22 0.96 4.64
C GLU A 64 -8.04 1.92 5.82
N PRO A 65 -6.97 1.78 6.63
CA PRO A 65 -6.70 2.68 7.75
C PRO A 65 -6.69 4.16 7.37
N GLU A 66 -6.30 4.46 6.13
CA GLU A 66 -6.30 5.81 5.58
C GLU A 66 -7.73 6.40 5.46
N ILE A 67 -8.76 5.57 5.23
CA ILE A 67 -10.17 5.97 5.26
C ILE A 67 -10.59 6.36 6.68
N VAL A 68 -10.14 5.57 7.67
CA VAL A 68 -10.42 5.81 9.09
C VAL A 68 -9.75 7.11 9.55
N ASP A 69 -8.51 7.35 9.12
CA ASP A 69 -7.75 8.56 9.44
C ASP A 69 -8.44 9.82 8.90
N LEU A 70 -8.86 9.80 7.62
CA LEU A 70 -9.61 10.89 7.01
C LEU A 70 -10.94 11.13 7.73
N ALA A 71 -11.70 10.08 8.05
CA ALA A 71 -12.94 10.21 8.81
C ALA A 71 -12.70 10.85 10.19
N ASN A 72 -11.67 10.40 10.91
CA ASN A 72 -11.29 10.97 12.21
C ASN A 72 -10.90 12.45 12.09
N TYR A 73 -10.19 12.84 11.03
CA TYR A 73 -9.88 14.24 10.77
C TYR A 73 -11.14 15.08 10.52
N LEU A 74 -12.03 14.62 9.64
CA LEU A 74 -13.28 15.31 9.34
C LEU A 74 -14.19 15.42 10.58
N ILE A 75 -14.23 14.39 11.43
CA ILE A 75 -14.96 14.43 12.72
C ILE A 75 -14.37 15.51 13.64
N LYS A 76 -13.04 15.62 13.75
CA LYS A 76 -12.39 16.70 14.52
C LYS A 76 -12.75 18.09 13.97
N MET A 77 -12.96 18.20 12.66
CA MET A 77 -13.43 19.44 12.02
C MET A 77 -14.94 19.71 12.23
N GLY A 78 -15.68 18.79 12.85
CA GLY A 78 -17.11 18.93 13.15
C GLY A 78 -18.06 18.14 12.25
N ALA A 79 -17.54 17.30 11.35
CA ALA A 79 -18.38 16.39 10.55
C ALA A 79 -19.02 15.30 11.44
N LYS A 80 -20.13 14.73 10.97
CA LYS A 80 -20.81 13.60 11.62
C LYS A 80 -20.68 12.35 10.74
N ILE A 81 -19.70 11.51 11.06
CA ILE A 81 -19.36 10.31 10.29
C ILE A 81 -19.35 9.11 11.23
N GLU A 82 -19.98 8.01 10.79
CA GLU A 82 -20.07 6.76 11.53
C GLU A 82 -19.72 5.58 10.60
N GLY A 83 -19.11 4.53 11.15
CA GLY A 83 -18.84 3.29 10.42
C GLY A 83 -17.59 3.29 9.54
N ALA A 84 -16.73 4.31 9.62
CA ALA A 84 -15.41 4.29 8.95
C ALA A 84 -14.59 3.07 9.40
N GLY A 85 -13.94 2.39 8.45
CA GLY A 85 -13.30 1.08 8.66
C GLY A 85 -14.24 -0.12 8.49
N SER A 86 -15.54 0.11 8.29
CA SER A 86 -16.51 -0.90 7.89
C SER A 86 -16.92 -0.73 6.42
N SER A 87 -17.71 -1.67 5.88
CA SER A 87 -18.23 -1.59 4.51
C SER A 87 -19.38 -0.58 4.34
N ILE A 88 -19.84 0.04 5.43
CA ILE A 88 -21.00 0.93 5.47
C ILE A 88 -20.58 2.20 6.23
N ILE A 89 -20.43 3.33 5.53
CA ILE A 89 -20.07 4.63 6.13
C ILE A 89 -21.23 5.62 6.03
N ARG A 90 -21.85 5.93 7.18
CA ARG A 90 -22.96 6.89 7.27
C ARG A 90 -22.40 8.28 7.56
N ILE A 91 -22.81 9.26 6.76
CA ILE A 91 -22.44 10.66 6.92
C ILE A 91 -23.71 11.50 7.03
N THR A 92 -23.83 12.28 8.11
CA THR A 92 -24.87 13.30 8.23
C THR A 92 -24.26 14.65 7.93
N GLY A 93 -24.71 15.30 6.85
CA GLY A 93 -24.17 16.58 6.43
C GLY A 93 -24.40 17.69 7.46
N VAL A 94 -23.46 18.63 7.50
CA VAL A 94 -23.47 19.80 8.39
C VAL A 94 -23.34 21.09 7.57
N ASP A 95 -23.64 22.23 8.17
CA ASP A 95 -23.60 23.52 7.46
C ASP A 95 -22.18 24.06 7.25
N SER A 96 -21.25 23.70 8.13
CA SER A 96 -19.85 24.13 8.03
C SER A 96 -18.91 23.21 8.80
N LEU A 97 -17.65 23.21 8.40
CA LEU A 97 -16.54 22.60 9.11
C LEU A 97 -15.61 23.68 9.68
N LYS A 98 -14.86 23.34 10.73
CA LYS A 98 -13.86 24.21 11.35
C LYS A 98 -12.46 23.61 11.17
N PRO A 99 -11.40 24.43 11.11
CA PRO A 99 -10.03 23.93 11.14
C PRO A 99 -9.78 23.08 12.39
N ALA A 100 -8.96 22.03 12.24
CA ALA A 100 -8.56 21.16 13.33
C ALA A 100 -7.09 20.74 13.19
N GLU A 101 -6.42 20.48 14.30
CA GLU A 101 -5.09 19.85 14.31
C GLU A 101 -5.21 18.32 14.27
N HIS A 102 -4.35 17.68 13.49
CA HIS A 102 -4.36 16.24 13.31
C HIS A 102 -2.98 15.70 12.97
N THR A 103 -2.63 14.57 13.59
CA THR A 103 -1.41 13.82 13.30
C THR A 103 -1.76 12.70 12.36
N VAL A 104 -1.17 12.70 11.17
CA VAL A 104 -1.38 11.67 10.14
C VAL A 104 -0.97 10.29 10.68
N VAL A 105 -1.75 9.28 10.38
CA VAL A 105 -1.43 7.88 10.68
C VAL A 105 -0.05 7.49 10.11
N PRO A 106 0.76 6.67 10.81
CA PRO A 106 2.01 6.19 10.24
C PRO A 106 1.82 5.38 8.96
N ASP A 107 2.76 5.50 8.03
CA ASP A 107 2.74 4.78 6.76
C ASP A 107 2.97 3.28 6.97
N ARG A 108 1.87 2.52 6.88
CA ARG A 108 1.91 1.06 6.98
C ARG A 108 2.68 0.40 5.84
N ILE A 109 2.71 0.98 4.64
CA ILE A 109 3.45 0.40 3.52
C ILE A 109 4.95 0.61 3.70
N GLU A 110 5.37 1.77 4.19
CA GLU A 110 6.77 1.99 4.59
C GLU A 110 7.16 1.03 5.72
N ALA A 111 6.34 0.92 6.76
CA ALA A 111 6.60 0.01 7.87
C ALA A 111 6.74 -1.44 7.41
N GLY A 112 5.84 -1.91 6.54
CA GLY A 112 5.93 -3.25 5.93
C GLY A 112 7.17 -3.43 5.07
N THR A 113 7.58 -2.39 4.32
CA THR A 113 8.79 -2.43 3.49
C THR A 113 10.06 -2.59 4.35
N LEU A 114 10.16 -1.84 5.45
CA LEU A 114 11.29 -1.93 6.38
C LEU A 114 11.31 -3.26 7.14
N LEU A 115 10.14 -3.79 7.50
CA LEU A 115 10.01 -5.11 8.10
C LEU A 115 10.50 -6.21 7.14
N ILE A 116 10.12 -6.12 5.86
CA ILE A 116 10.61 -7.02 4.80
C ILE A 116 12.12 -6.83 4.58
N ALA A 117 12.66 -5.62 4.68
CA ALA A 117 14.11 -5.38 4.58
C ALA A 117 14.90 -6.15 5.66
N GLY A 118 14.40 -6.15 6.90
CA GLY A 118 14.98 -6.97 7.97
C GLY A 118 14.86 -8.46 7.69
N ALA A 119 13.70 -8.89 7.19
CA ALA A 119 13.43 -10.29 6.90
C ALA A 119 14.31 -10.85 5.77
N ILE A 120 14.35 -10.17 4.61
CA ILE A 120 15.05 -10.64 3.41
C ILE A 120 16.57 -10.71 3.64
N THR A 121 17.11 -9.85 4.49
CA THR A 121 18.54 -9.83 4.86
C THR A 121 18.90 -10.86 5.94
N GLY A 122 17.91 -11.59 6.49
CA GLY A 122 18.09 -12.50 7.63
C GLY A 122 18.43 -11.79 8.94
N GLY A 123 18.26 -10.47 8.99
CA GLY A 123 18.58 -9.62 10.13
C GLY A 123 17.50 -9.60 11.21
N GLU A 124 17.75 -8.80 12.25
CA GLU A 124 16.73 -8.41 13.22
C GLU A 124 16.51 -6.90 13.10
N VAL A 125 15.26 -6.51 12.85
CA VAL A 125 14.89 -5.10 12.64
C VAL A 125 13.62 -4.81 13.41
N SER A 126 13.65 -3.73 14.20
CA SER A 126 12.48 -3.17 14.86
C SER A 126 12.03 -1.90 14.12
N VAL A 127 10.81 -1.94 13.60
CA VAL A 127 10.11 -0.78 13.03
C VAL A 127 9.31 -0.13 14.15
N LYS A 128 9.57 1.15 14.42
CA LYS A 128 8.88 1.95 15.45
C LYS A 128 7.90 2.91 14.80
N LYS A 129 6.94 3.42 15.59
CA LYS A 129 5.88 4.33 15.14
C LYS A 129 5.08 3.69 14.01
N CYS A 130 4.61 2.48 14.23
CA CYS A 130 3.75 1.76 13.30
C CYS A 130 2.62 1.09 14.07
N PHE A 131 1.48 0.87 13.45
CA PHE A 131 0.37 0.14 14.07
C PHE A 131 0.32 -1.28 13.48
N PRO A 132 0.74 -2.33 14.23
CA PRO A 132 0.77 -3.70 13.72
C PRO A 132 -0.58 -4.16 13.15
N GLU A 133 -1.69 -3.73 13.75
CA GLU A 133 -3.05 -4.05 13.30
C GLU A 133 -3.33 -3.60 11.85
N HIS A 134 -2.63 -2.58 11.35
CA HIS A 134 -2.76 -2.14 9.96
C HIS A 134 -2.07 -3.08 8.95
N LEU A 135 -1.30 -4.06 9.46
CA LEU A 135 -0.45 -4.97 8.70
C LEU A 135 -0.66 -6.44 9.05
N ASP A 136 -1.78 -6.80 9.69
CA ASP A 136 -2.09 -8.16 10.11
C ASP A 136 -1.91 -9.20 9.00
N ALA A 137 -2.35 -8.90 7.77
CA ALA A 137 -2.20 -9.81 6.63
C ALA A 137 -0.73 -10.04 6.23
N LEU A 138 0.11 -8.99 6.29
CA LEU A 138 1.55 -9.14 6.05
C LEU A 138 2.19 -9.98 7.16
N ILE A 139 1.90 -9.64 8.43
CA ILE A 139 2.46 -10.32 9.60
C ILE A 139 2.09 -11.80 9.57
N LEU A 140 0.83 -12.12 9.28
CA LEU A 140 0.35 -13.50 9.16
C LEU A 140 1.11 -14.25 8.06
N LYS A 141 1.26 -13.66 6.88
CA LYS A 141 1.97 -14.28 5.75
C LYS A 141 3.46 -14.49 6.05
N MET A 142 4.12 -13.53 6.67
CA MET A 142 5.51 -13.70 7.09
C MET A 142 5.66 -14.78 8.19
N ARG A 143 4.72 -14.87 9.14
CA ARG A 143 4.70 -15.97 10.13
C ARG A 143 4.51 -17.33 9.46
N GLU A 144 3.65 -17.42 8.44
CA GLU A 144 3.46 -18.63 7.63
C GLU A 144 4.74 -19.06 6.90
N MET A 145 5.55 -18.09 6.44
CA MET A 145 6.87 -18.34 5.85
C MET A 145 7.90 -18.84 6.88
N GLY A 146 7.63 -18.67 8.18
CA GLY A 146 8.50 -19.10 9.27
C GLY A 146 9.21 -17.97 10.03
N PHE A 147 8.87 -16.70 9.78
CA PHE A 147 9.43 -15.59 10.53
C PHE A 147 8.78 -15.45 11.92
N THR A 148 9.60 -15.19 12.95
CA THR A 148 9.10 -14.69 14.24
C THR A 148 8.96 -13.18 14.16
N ILE A 149 7.73 -12.70 14.34
CA ILE A 149 7.41 -11.26 14.38
C ILE A 149 6.77 -10.95 15.73
N ASP A 150 7.45 -10.14 16.52
CA ASP A 150 6.94 -9.62 17.78
C ASP A 150 6.23 -8.28 17.54
N THR A 151 5.07 -8.11 18.16
CA THR A 151 4.21 -6.93 17.99
C THR A 151 3.91 -6.32 19.35
N GLU A 152 4.22 -5.04 19.48
CA GLU A 152 3.79 -4.16 20.56
C GLU A 152 2.95 -3.02 19.96
N ARG A 153 2.29 -2.22 20.80
CA ARG A 153 1.32 -1.20 20.35
C ARG A 153 1.81 -0.31 19.20
N GLU A 154 3.07 0.13 19.23
CA GLU A 154 3.63 1.02 18.20
C GLU A 154 4.94 0.51 17.59
N VAL A 155 5.20 -0.80 17.71
CA VAL A 155 6.46 -1.43 17.31
C VAL A 155 6.21 -2.82 16.73
N MET A 156 6.86 -3.12 15.61
CA MET A 156 6.98 -4.48 15.08
C MET A 156 8.45 -4.86 14.99
N THR A 157 8.80 -6.06 15.42
CA THR A 157 10.17 -6.58 15.30
C THR A 157 10.18 -7.90 14.55
N VAL A 158 10.87 -7.95 13.41
CA VAL A 158 11.23 -9.22 12.78
C VAL A 158 12.52 -9.73 13.40
N ARG A 159 12.51 -10.98 13.87
CA ARG A 159 13.69 -11.63 14.45
C ARG A 159 14.56 -12.26 13.36
N LYS A 160 15.82 -12.50 13.70
CA LYS A 160 16.77 -13.20 12.81
C LYS A 160 16.18 -14.52 12.34
N CYS A 161 16.19 -14.74 11.03
CA CYS A 161 15.75 -15.97 10.41
C CYS A 161 16.74 -16.34 9.30
N LYS A 162 17.18 -17.60 9.27
CA LYS A 162 18.20 -18.06 8.32
C LYS A 162 17.61 -18.63 7.03
N ALA A 163 16.37 -19.10 7.09
CA ALA A 163 15.66 -19.72 5.98
C ALA A 163 14.16 -19.61 6.23
N TRP A 164 13.40 -19.42 5.16
CA TRP A 164 11.95 -19.28 5.21
C TRP A 164 11.35 -19.96 3.99
N LYS A 165 10.10 -20.40 4.12
CA LYS A 165 9.39 -21.14 3.07
C LYS A 165 8.66 -20.19 2.12
N GLY A 166 8.51 -20.62 0.88
CA GLY A 166 7.58 -19.99 -0.06
C GLY A 166 6.14 -20.12 0.43
N VAL A 167 5.36 -19.06 0.22
CA VAL A 167 3.96 -18.95 0.64
C VAL A 167 3.17 -18.23 -0.43
N ASP A 168 1.97 -18.74 -0.70
CA ASP A 168 1.05 -18.12 -1.64
C ASP A 168 0.38 -16.88 -1.03
N VAL A 169 0.20 -15.86 -1.86
CA VAL A 169 -0.47 -14.63 -1.48
C VAL A 169 -1.41 -14.16 -2.59
N SER A 170 -2.60 -13.73 -2.19
CA SER A 170 -3.57 -13.07 -3.07
C SER A 170 -3.86 -11.70 -2.49
N THR A 171 -3.68 -10.66 -3.30
CA THR A 171 -4.04 -9.29 -2.90
C THR A 171 -5.55 -9.14 -2.87
N ALA A 172 -6.06 -8.27 -2.01
CA ALA A 172 -7.47 -7.88 -1.96
C ALA A 172 -7.61 -6.58 -1.14
N PRO A 173 -8.77 -5.90 -1.17
CA PRO A 173 -9.04 -4.74 -0.32
C PRO A 173 -8.84 -5.04 1.18
N HIS A 174 -8.51 -4.01 1.96
CA HIS A 174 -8.27 -4.16 3.40
C HIS A 174 -9.48 -4.82 4.11
N PRO A 175 -9.29 -5.75 5.06
CA PRO A 175 -8.04 -6.11 5.76
C PRO A 175 -7.20 -7.24 5.13
N ALA A 176 -7.48 -7.62 3.87
CA ALA A 176 -6.69 -8.63 3.19
C ALA A 176 -5.29 -8.12 2.80
N PHE A 177 -4.49 -8.97 2.17
CA PHE A 177 -3.11 -8.63 1.83
C PHE A 177 -3.05 -7.41 0.89
N PRO A 178 -2.36 -6.33 1.28
CA PRO A 178 -2.39 -5.09 0.53
C PRO A 178 -1.55 -5.23 -0.74
N THR A 179 -2.17 -4.91 -1.86
CA THR A 179 -1.52 -4.86 -3.18
C THR A 179 -0.29 -3.96 -3.21
N ASP A 180 -0.23 -2.95 -2.33
CA ASP A 180 0.92 -2.05 -2.16
C ASP A 180 2.18 -2.67 -1.54
N LEU A 181 2.07 -3.84 -0.93
CA LEU A 181 3.20 -4.64 -0.43
C LEU A 181 3.49 -5.87 -1.29
N GLN A 182 2.72 -6.09 -2.36
CA GLN A 182 2.85 -7.26 -3.23
C GLN A 182 4.26 -7.38 -3.80
N ALA A 183 4.81 -6.28 -4.34
CA ALA A 183 6.09 -6.29 -5.03
C ALA A 183 7.25 -6.55 -4.04
N GLN A 184 7.19 -5.96 -2.86
CA GLN A 184 8.20 -6.11 -1.81
C GLN A 184 8.16 -7.54 -1.24
N PHE A 185 6.96 -8.09 -1.05
CA PHE A 185 6.79 -9.48 -0.65
C PHE A 185 7.26 -10.46 -1.72
N MET A 186 7.07 -10.14 -3.01
CA MET A 186 7.62 -10.94 -4.10
C MET A 186 9.16 -11.01 -4.03
N ALA A 187 9.85 -9.90 -3.75
CA ALA A 187 11.30 -9.95 -3.53
C ALA A 187 11.67 -10.93 -2.41
N LEU A 188 10.94 -10.94 -1.29
CA LEU A 188 11.16 -11.88 -0.20
C LEU A 188 10.98 -13.34 -0.62
N THR A 189 10.00 -13.64 -1.49
CA THR A 189 9.76 -15.01 -1.98
C THR A 189 10.77 -15.46 -3.04
N THR A 190 11.48 -14.55 -3.73
CA THR A 190 12.52 -14.92 -4.71
C THR A 190 13.68 -15.71 -4.11
N VAL A 191 13.91 -15.60 -2.80
CA VAL A 191 14.99 -16.27 -2.06
C VAL A 191 14.48 -17.25 -1.00
N ALA A 192 13.17 -17.53 -0.99
CA ALA A 192 12.55 -18.49 -0.10
C ALA A 192 12.81 -19.95 -0.53
N GLU A 193 12.59 -20.91 0.37
CA GLU A 193 12.59 -22.33 0.04
C GLU A 193 11.28 -22.74 -0.63
N GLY A 194 11.35 -23.25 -1.87
CA GLY A 194 10.20 -23.78 -2.59
C GLY A 194 9.57 -22.79 -3.57
N THR A 195 8.28 -22.97 -3.87
CA THR A 195 7.54 -22.14 -4.83
C THR A 195 6.48 -21.33 -4.12
N SER A 196 6.28 -20.09 -4.56
CA SER A 196 5.19 -19.20 -4.12
C SER A 196 4.36 -18.77 -5.32
N VAL A 197 3.06 -18.62 -5.13
CA VAL A 197 2.14 -18.05 -6.11
C VAL A 197 1.66 -16.70 -5.61
N VAL A 198 1.95 -15.65 -6.37
CA VAL A 198 1.49 -14.28 -6.10
C VAL A 198 0.34 -13.95 -7.05
N THR A 199 -0.85 -13.73 -6.51
CA THR A 199 -2.04 -13.37 -7.28
C THR A 199 -2.43 -11.91 -7.02
N GLU A 200 -2.52 -11.11 -8.07
CA GLU A 200 -2.91 -9.70 -8.01
C GLU A 200 -4.38 -9.55 -8.46
N THR A 201 -5.26 -9.11 -7.56
CA THR A 201 -6.70 -8.95 -7.85
C THR A 201 -7.16 -7.50 -7.92
N VAL A 202 -6.33 -6.56 -7.45
CA VAL A 202 -6.69 -5.14 -7.31
C VAL A 202 -6.23 -4.32 -8.53
N PHE A 203 -5.03 -4.60 -9.08
CA PHE A 203 -4.49 -3.88 -10.24
C PHE A 203 -4.07 -4.81 -11.38
N GLU A 204 -4.56 -4.55 -12.59
CA GLU A 204 -4.36 -5.47 -13.72
C GLU A 204 -2.90 -5.58 -14.21
N ASN A 205 -2.10 -4.53 -14.03
CA ASN A 205 -0.73 -4.43 -14.57
C ASN A 205 0.33 -4.19 -13.48
N ARG A 206 0.24 -4.92 -12.35
CA ARG A 206 1.12 -4.68 -11.19
C ARG A 206 2.46 -5.44 -11.20
N PHE A 207 2.75 -6.25 -12.22
CA PHE A 207 3.97 -7.08 -12.29
C PHE A 207 5.14 -6.45 -13.06
N MET A 208 5.17 -5.12 -13.24
CA MET A 208 6.23 -4.43 -14.00
C MET A 208 7.64 -4.63 -13.42
N HIS A 209 7.75 -4.90 -12.11
CA HIS A 209 9.01 -5.18 -11.42
C HIS A 209 9.60 -6.56 -11.73
N VAL A 210 8.81 -7.50 -12.29
CA VAL A 210 9.24 -8.89 -12.50
C VAL A 210 10.43 -8.97 -13.46
N GLN A 211 10.42 -8.20 -14.55
CA GLN A 211 11.51 -8.21 -15.52
C GLN A 211 12.83 -7.76 -14.89
N GLU A 212 12.78 -6.76 -14.01
CA GLU A 212 13.95 -6.24 -13.32
C GLU A 212 14.46 -7.19 -12.23
N LEU A 213 13.55 -7.90 -11.52
CA LEU A 213 13.95 -9.00 -10.63
C LEU A 213 14.59 -10.16 -11.39
N GLN A 214 14.07 -10.50 -12.58
CA GLN A 214 14.68 -11.52 -13.45
C GLN A 214 16.07 -11.11 -13.94
N ARG A 215 16.32 -9.81 -14.18
CA ARG A 215 17.67 -9.29 -14.48
C ARG A 215 18.63 -9.50 -13.31
N LEU A 216 18.14 -9.50 -12.07
CA LEU A 216 18.90 -9.88 -10.88
C LEU A 216 19.01 -11.40 -10.67
N GLY A 217 18.48 -12.21 -11.59
CA GLY A 217 18.57 -13.67 -11.56
C GLY A 217 17.41 -14.38 -10.85
N ALA A 218 16.32 -13.69 -10.52
CA ALA A 218 15.13 -14.32 -9.94
C ALA A 218 14.39 -15.22 -10.95
N ASP A 219 13.90 -16.39 -10.51
CA ASP A 219 13.06 -17.28 -11.31
C ASP A 219 11.58 -16.99 -11.06
N ILE A 220 11.00 -16.21 -11.96
CA ILE A 220 9.60 -15.77 -11.89
C ILE A 220 8.94 -16.04 -13.23
N THR A 221 7.75 -16.64 -13.22
CA THR A 221 6.91 -16.81 -14.41
C THR A 221 5.61 -16.03 -14.24
N PRO A 222 5.50 -14.81 -14.82
CA PRO A 222 4.26 -14.06 -14.81
C PRO A 222 3.27 -14.60 -15.85
N LYS A 223 1.99 -14.69 -15.49
CA LYS A 223 0.87 -15.06 -16.36
C LYS A 223 -0.37 -14.27 -15.93
N ASN A 224 -0.71 -13.23 -16.69
CA ASN A 224 -1.82 -12.32 -16.39
C ASN A 224 -1.71 -11.76 -14.97
N ARG A 225 -2.68 -12.13 -14.11
CA ARG A 225 -2.80 -11.70 -12.71
C ARG A 225 -2.07 -12.62 -11.72
N VAL A 226 -1.32 -13.60 -12.20
CA VAL A 226 -0.62 -14.58 -11.35
C VAL A 226 0.85 -14.58 -11.70
N ALA A 227 1.73 -14.64 -10.70
CA ALA A 227 3.15 -14.87 -10.87
C ALA A 227 3.60 -16.07 -10.03
N ILE A 228 4.23 -17.04 -10.69
CA ILE A 228 4.84 -18.20 -10.03
C ILE A 228 6.30 -17.83 -9.74
N VAL A 229 6.67 -17.78 -8.47
CA VAL A 229 8.02 -17.45 -8.01
C VAL A 229 8.67 -18.72 -7.49
N ARG A 230 9.75 -19.16 -8.13
CA ARG A 230 10.54 -20.31 -7.69
C ARG A 230 11.72 -19.78 -6.90
N GLY A 231 11.61 -19.87 -5.59
CA GLY A 231 12.61 -19.32 -4.68
C GLY A 231 13.96 -20.01 -4.87
N LYS A 232 15.00 -19.21 -5.08
CA LYS A 232 16.38 -19.66 -5.26
C LYS A 232 17.33 -18.62 -4.66
N PRO A 233 18.22 -19.00 -3.74
CA PRO A 233 19.21 -18.07 -3.20
C PRO A 233 20.21 -17.64 -4.29
N GLY A 234 20.82 -16.47 -4.11
CA GLY A 234 21.92 -16.00 -4.95
C GLY A 234 21.49 -15.11 -6.12
N LEU A 235 20.72 -14.05 -5.82
CA LEU A 235 20.56 -12.95 -6.78
C LEU A 235 21.94 -12.33 -7.12
N GLN A 236 22.05 -11.77 -8.30
CA GLN A 236 23.26 -11.13 -8.82
C GLN A 236 22.97 -9.67 -9.14
N GLY A 237 23.83 -8.78 -8.68
CA GLY A 237 23.70 -7.35 -8.89
C GLY A 237 23.83 -7.02 -10.38
N ALA A 238 22.96 -6.11 -10.83
CA ALA A 238 22.93 -5.64 -12.20
C ALA A 238 22.37 -4.20 -12.26
N PRO A 239 22.57 -3.49 -13.37
CA PRO A 239 21.82 -2.28 -13.66
C PRO A 239 20.33 -2.61 -13.90
N VAL A 240 19.46 -1.97 -13.13
CA VAL A 240 18.01 -2.12 -13.18
C VAL A 240 17.31 -0.75 -13.25
N MET A 241 16.04 -0.74 -13.66
CA MET A 241 15.25 0.48 -13.82
C MET A 241 13.97 0.45 -12.98
N ALA A 242 13.80 1.44 -12.11
CA ALA A 242 12.54 1.65 -11.41
C ALA A 242 11.42 2.05 -12.39
N THR A 243 10.27 1.40 -12.27
CA THR A 243 9.08 1.60 -13.13
C THR A 243 7.90 2.25 -12.40
N ASP A 244 7.83 2.07 -11.08
CA ASP A 244 6.84 2.69 -10.20
C ASP A 244 7.37 2.75 -8.75
N LEU A 245 6.60 3.37 -7.85
CA LEU A 245 6.99 3.56 -6.44
C LEU A 245 7.30 2.23 -5.73
N ARG A 246 6.44 1.21 -5.88
CA ARG A 246 6.59 -0.06 -5.16
C ARG A 246 7.66 -0.92 -5.81
N ALA A 247 7.73 -0.92 -7.15
CA ALA A 247 8.84 -1.53 -7.90
C ALA A 247 10.20 -0.95 -7.47
N SER A 248 10.29 0.36 -7.23
CA SER A 248 11.52 1.00 -6.77
C SER A 248 12.00 0.43 -5.44
N ALA A 249 11.11 0.37 -4.44
CA ALA A 249 11.43 -0.21 -3.14
C ALA A 249 11.80 -1.69 -3.24
N THR A 250 11.08 -2.47 -4.06
CA THR A 250 11.39 -3.87 -4.34
C THR A 250 12.81 -4.08 -4.86
N LEU A 251 13.27 -3.25 -5.79
CA LEU A 251 14.62 -3.37 -6.35
C LEU A 251 15.69 -3.00 -5.33
N VAL A 252 15.42 -2.04 -4.44
CA VAL A 252 16.29 -1.76 -3.29
C VAL A 252 16.41 -3.00 -2.41
N LEU A 253 15.28 -3.62 -2.03
CA LEU A 253 15.27 -4.83 -1.19
C LEU A 253 16.03 -6.01 -1.82
N ALA A 254 15.82 -6.26 -3.11
CA ALA A 254 16.55 -7.29 -3.85
C ALA A 254 18.05 -6.97 -3.94
N GLY A 255 18.39 -5.70 -4.16
CA GLY A 255 19.77 -5.22 -4.20
C GLY A 255 20.53 -5.41 -2.88
N LEU A 256 19.85 -5.36 -1.73
CA LEU A 256 20.46 -5.59 -0.41
C LEU A 256 21.05 -7.00 -0.25
N ILE A 257 20.51 -7.99 -0.98
CA ILE A 257 20.91 -9.40 -0.87
C ILE A 257 21.57 -9.95 -2.14
N ALA A 258 21.61 -9.15 -3.20
CA ALA A 258 22.27 -9.52 -4.44
C ALA A 258 23.80 -9.51 -4.27
N SER A 259 24.46 -10.47 -4.89
CA SER A 259 25.92 -10.51 -4.95
C SER A 259 26.47 -9.48 -5.92
N GLY A 260 27.55 -8.78 -5.55
CA GLY A 260 28.11 -7.70 -6.36
C GLY A 260 27.39 -6.38 -6.16
N GLU A 261 27.30 -5.56 -7.22
CA GLU A 261 26.74 -4.22 -7.17
C GLU A 261 25.43 -4.15 -7.97
N THR A 262 24.39 -3.58 -7.38
CA THR A 262 23.12 -3.28 -8.06
C THR A 262 22.99 -1.77 -8.25
N THR A 263 22.87 -1.32 -9.49
CA THR A 263 22.63 0.10 -9.82
C THR A 263 21.16 0.30 -10.19
N ILE A 264 20.44 1.09 -9.41
CA ILE A 264 19.01 1.34 -9.63
C ILE A 264 18.83 2.72 -10.26
N ASN A 265 18.38 2.75 -11.51
CA ASN A 265 18.11 3.98 -12.26
C ASN A 265 16.64 4.41 -12.14
N ARG A 266 16.34 5.66 -12.50
CA ARG A 266 14.98 6.24 -12.51
C ARG A 266 14.29 6.28 -11.13
N ILE A 267 15.08 6.54 -10.09
CA ILE A 267 14.63 6.57 -8.69
C ILE A 267 13.64 7.71 -8.35
N TYR A 268 13.28 8.59 -9.28
CA TYR A 268 12.24 9.61 -9.06
C TYR A 268 10.89 9.00 -8.66
N HIS A 269 10.64 7.73 -9.02
CA HIS A 269 9.47 6.99 -8.55
C HIS A 269 9.54 6.69 -7.05
N LEU A 270 10.73 6.42 -6.50
CA LEU A 270 10.95 6.13 -5.08
C LEU A 270 10.68 7.37 -4.22
N ASP A 271 11.18 8.53 -4.67
CA ASP A 271 11.08 9.82 -3.96
C ASP A 271 9.64 10.30 -3.78
N ARG A 272 8.69 9.75 -4.54
CA ARG A 272 7.26 10.07 -4.42
C ARG A 272 6.62 9.50 -3.16
N GLY A 273 7.24 8.52 -2.51
CA GLY A 273 6.59 7.82 -1.39
C GLY A 273 7.52 7.27 -0.31
N TYR A 274 8.83 7.40 -0.45
CA TYR A 274 9.77 7.10 0.65
C TYR A 274 10.69 8.28 0.88
N GLU A 275 10.71 8.76 2.12
CA GLU A 275 11.62 9.81 2.55
C GLU A 275 12.90 9.20 3.13
N ASN A 276 14.05 9.54 2.55
CA ASN A 276 15.38 9.17 3.02
C ASN A 276 15.54 7.65 3.31
N LEU A 277 14.98 6.80 2.45
CA LEU A 277 15.05 5.33 2.60
C LEU A 277 16.49 4.84 2.70
N GLU A 278 17.40 5.42 1.90
CA GLU A 278 18.83 5.14 1.94
C GLU A 278 19.43 5.41 3.32
N ALA A 279 19.06 6.51 3.97
CA ALA A 279 19.58 6.84 5.29
C ALA A 279 19.03 5.88 6.36
N LYS A 280 17.75 5.52 6.26
CA LYS A 280 17.12 4.53 7.15
C LYS A 280 17.82 3.17 7.02
N LEU A 281 18.09 2.71 5.80
CA LEU A 281 18.77 1.44 5.55
C LEU A 281 20.26 1.47 5.92
N THR A 282 20.99 2.55 5.62
CA THR A 282 22.38 2.72 6.06
C THR A 282 22.49 2.74 7.58
N GLY A 283 21.52 3.34 8.29
CA GLY A 283 21.41 3.28 9.74
C GLY A 283 21.25 1.87 10.30
N LEU A 284 20.77 0.92 9.48
CA LEU A 284 20.69 -0.52 9.79
C LEU A 284 21.91 -1.32 9.30
N GLY A 285 22.92 -0.65 8.73
CA GLY A 285 24.15 -1.27 8.24
C GLY A 285 24.15 -1.62 6.74
N ALA A 286 23.15 -1.20 5.97
CA ALA A 286 23.14 -1.39 4.53
C ALA A 286 24.21 -0.55 3.83
N LYS A 287 24.90 -1.15 2.85
CA LYS A 287 25.84 -0.46 1.96
C LYS A 287 25.10 0.11 0.76
N ILE A 288 24.43 1.23 0.96
CA ILE A 288 23.69 1.96 -0.07
C ILE A 288 24.23 3.38 -0.18
N THR A 289 24.36 3.88 -1.40
CA THR A 289 24.72 5.27 -1.65
C THR A 289 23.88 5.80 -2.80
N ARG A 290 23.52 7.07 -2.71
CA ARG A 290 22.82 7.78 -3.78
C ARG A 290 23.83 8.60 -4.57
N ALA A 291 24.00 8.29 -5.85
CA ALA A 291 24.89 8.99 -6.76
C ALA A 291 24.10 9.87 -7.73
N LYS A 292 24.74 10.92 -8.24
CA LYS A 292 24.23 11.67 -9.39
C LYS A 292 24.46 10.84 -10.65
N GLU A 293 23.50 10.90 -11.57
CA GLU A 293 23.64 10.36 -12.92
C GLU A 293 24.71 11.12 -13.72
#